data_AF-A0A7X8ZJ40-F1
#
_entry.id   AF-A0A7X8ZJ40-F1
#
_cell.length_a   1.000
_cell.length_b   1.000
_cell.length_c   1.000
_cell.angle_alpha   90.00
_cell.angle_beta   90.00
_cell.angle_gamma   90.00
#
_symmetry.space_group_name_H-M   'P 1'
#
loop_
_entity.id
_entity.type
_entity.pdbx_description
1 polymer ?
#
loop_
_entity_poly.entity_id
_entity_poly.type
_entity_poly.pdbx_seq_one_letter_code
_entity_poly.pdbx_strand_id
1 'polypeptide(L)'
;MMQAQFQVLAGMSQAARRGVCFFILLALQTLSAGSVYCVSPQGDDSNSGESWQEPLDSVQSALRRAGPGTQVWVADGIYQPQETRALDASLTLATSFVLTDGVQLLGGFAGYEESPAERQRFDRDNNGVVEAWEFTHETILQGSEDLGGTVLWGGQQDFLHAVLIDGFTISGGRALGFAQDGQGGGALLPGNCVLQNCLLTGNLARQGGGVALLGPSTVRNCAVVDNEVTAEGSLGCGG
;
A
#
# COMPACT_ATOMS: atom_id res chain seq x y z
N MET A 1 38.64 13.25 -61.63
CA MET A 1 38.93 14.28 -62.65
C MET A 1 37.99 15.45 -62.38
N MET A 2 38.56 16.63 -62.13
CA MET A 2 37.90 17.86 -61.67
C MET A 2 36.63 18.23 -62.43
N GLN A 3 35.60 18.69 -61.70
CA GLN A 3 34.87 19.92 -62.03
C GLN A 3 33.91 20.28 -60.89
N ALA A 4 34.06 21.49 -60.33
CA ALA A 4 32.97 22.44 -60.05
C ALA A 4 33.50 23.56 -59.14
N GLN A 5 34.04 24.62 -59.76
CA GLN A 5 34.10 25.94 -59.14
C GLN A 5 32.81 26.66 -59.49
N PHE A 6 32.13 27.27 -58.52
CA PHE A 6 31.50 28.58 -58.67
C PHE A 6 31.08 29.09 -57.28
N GLN A 7 31.87 30.02 -56.74
CA GLN A 7 31.42 30.99 -55.75
C GLN A 7 31.42 32.35 -56.44
N VAL A 8 30.43 33.21 -56.15
CA VAL A 8 30.61 34.57 -55.60
C VAL A 8 29.22 35.13 -55.27
N LEU A 9 29.09 35.63 -54.04
CA LEU A 9 27.96 36.41 -53.51
C LEU A 9 27.88 37.81 -54.15
N ALA A 10 26.67 38.33 -54.37
CA ALA A 10 26.39 39.77 -54.29
C ALA A 10 24.88 40.07 -54.17
N GLY A 11 24.51 40.95 -53.23
CA GLY A 11 23.47 41.97 -53.48
C GLY A 11 22.04 41.78 -52.95
N MET A 12 21.85 42.15 -51.68
CA MET A 12 20.80 43.06 -51.15
C MET A 12 19.32 42.96 -51.58
N SER A 13 18.47 42.76 -50.55
CA SER A 13 17.12 43.30 -50.29
C SER A 13 16.00 43.14 -51.33
N GLN A 14 14.96 42.38 -50.98
CA GLN A 14 13.68 42.92 -50.48
C GLN A 14 12.71 41.79 -50.08
N ALA A 15 11.98 42.07 -49.00
CA ALA A 15 10.96 41.28 -48.32
C ALA A 15 10.14 40.28 -49.16
N ALA A 16 10.11 39.02 -48.71
CA ALA A 16 9.00 38.11 -48.98
C ALA A 16 8.73 37.18 -47.79
N ARG A 17 7.68 37.55 -47.03
CA ARG A 17 6.69 36.69 -46.39
C ARG A 17 7.17 35.61 -45.41
N ARG A 18 7.10 36.01 -44.14
CA ARG A 18 6.67 35.24 -42.95
C ARG A 18 6.12 33.85 -43.28
N GLY A 19 6.88 32.82 -42.92
CA GLY A 19 6.42 31.46 -42.73
C GLY A 19 7.13 30.89 -41.51
N VAL A 20 6.71 31.29 -40.31
CA VAL A 20 7.15 30.63 -39.08
C VAL A 20 6.35 29.33 -38.99
N CYS A 21 6.96 28.22 -39.44
CA CYS A 21 6.46 26.89 -39.12
C CYS A 21 6.67 26.65 -37.63
N PHE A 22 5.64 26.94 -36.83
CA PHE A 22 5.56 26.46 -35.45
C PHE A 22 5.36 24.94 -35.50
N PHE A 23 6.45 24.19 -35.36
CA PHE A 23 6.35 22.80 -34.92
C PHE A 23 5.89 22.84 -33.46
N ILE A 24 4.59 22.65 -33.24
CA ILE A 24 4.09 22.29 -31.91
C ILE A 24 4.58 20.86 -31.67
N LEU A 25 5.70 20.74 -30.95
CA LEU A 25 6.12 19.49 -30.36
C LEU A 25 5.11 19.20 -29.25
N LEU A 26 4.07 18.42 -29.56
CA LEU A 26 3.18 17.87 -28.55
C LEU A 26 4.02 16.87 -27.76
N ALA A 27 4.63 17.33 -26.66
CA ALA A 27 5.20 16.43 -25.68
C ALA A 27 4.02 15.60 -25.16
N LEU A 28 3.97 14.33 -25.58
CA LEU A 28 3.19 13.33 -24.87
C LEU A 28 3.77 13.30 -23.47
N GLN A 29 3.15 14.02 -22.55
CA GLN A 29 3.40 13.81 -21.14
C GLN A 29 2.84 12.43 -20.85
N THR A 30 3.69 11.42 -20.91
CA THR A 30 3.45 10.19 -20.19
C THR A 30 3.26 10.63 -18.74
N LEU A 31 2.03 10.62 -18.24
CA LEU A 31 1.85 10.52 -16.79
C LEU A 31 2.70 9.33 -16.39
N SER A 32 3.72 9.55 -15.55
CA SER A 32 4.36 8.44 -14.87
C SER A 32 3.25 7.79 -14.06
N ALA A 33 2.72 6.66 -14.54
CA ALA A 33 2.06 5.75 -13.64
C ALA A 33 3.07 5.45 -12.54
N GLY A 34 2.69 5.58 -11.28
CA GLY A 34 3.58 5.22 -10.17
C GLY A 34 4.04 3.77 -10.35
N SER A 35 5.27 3.47 -9.94
CA SER A 35 5.81 2.11 -10.03
C SER A 35 4.88 1.10 -9.33
N VAL A 36 4.86 -0.14 -9.79
CA VAL A 36 4.09 -1.23 -9.18
C VAL A 36 5.05 -2.30 -8.68
N TYR A 37 4.81 -2.81 -7.47
CA TYR A 37 5.44 -4.02 -6.96
C TYR A 37 4.39 -5.10 -6.69
N CYS A 38 4.54 -6.26 -7.30
CA CYS A 38 3.74 -7.45 -7.11
C CYS A 38 4.35 -8.35 -6.02
N VAL A 39 3.49 -8.89 -5.16
CA VAL A 39 3.86 -9.78 -4.04
C VAL A 39 2.98 -11.02 -4.10
N SER A 40 3.58 -12.21 -3.95
CA SER A 40 2.89 -13.51 -3.98
C SER A 40 3.56 -14.49 -3.01
N PRO A 41 2.83 -15.40 -2.36
CA PRO A 41 3.45 -16.42 -1.48
C PRO A 41 4.31 -17.44 -2.24
N GLN A 42 4.33 -17.37 -3.58
CA GLN A 42 5.20 -18.16 -4.45
C GLN A 42 6.36 -17.34 -5.02
N GLY A 43 6.53 -16.10 -4.54
CA GLY A 43 7.58 -15.19 -4.99
C GLY A 43 8.95 -15.49 -4.38
N ASP A 44 9.90 -14.60 -4.67
CA ASP A 44 11.24 -14.60 -4.08
C ASP A 44 11.68 -13.15 -3.91
N ASP A 45 12.19 -12.78 -2.74
CA ASP A 45 12.65 -11.41 -2.47
C ASP A 45 13.90 -11.00 -3.26
N SER A 46 14.56 -11.91 -3.97
CA SER A 46 15.58 -11.59 -4.97
C SER A 46 15.01 -11.14 -6.31
N ASN A 47 13.72 -11.37 -6.58
CA ASN A 47 13.05 -10.92 -7.78
C ASN A 47 12.94 -9.39 -7.83
N SER A 48 12.69 -8.86 -9.02
CA SER A 48 12.41 -7.43 -9.23
C SER A 48 11.15 -6.99 -8.49
N GLY A 49 10.10 -7.81 -8.56
CA GLY A 49 8.76 -7.48 -8.08
C GLY A 49 7.95 -6.64 -9.05
N GLU A 50 8.48 -6.26 -10.21
CA GLU A 50 7.81 -5.30 -11.11
C GLU A 50 6.66 -5.93 -11.93
N SER A 51 6.47 -7.24 -11.82
CA SER A 51 5.36 -7.97 -12.45
C SER A 51 5.02 -9.26 -11.70
N TRP A 52 3.90 -9.87 -12.08
CA TRP A 52 3.48 -11.18 -11.57
C TRP A 52 4.35 -12.36 -12.01
N GLN A 53 5.23 -12.19 -13.01
CA GLN A 53 6.16 -13.26 -13.43
C GLN A 53 7.37 -13.38 -12.50
N GLU A 54 7.75 -12.27 -11.85
CA GLU A 54 8.85 -12.20 -10.90
C GLU A 54 8.38 -11.47 -9.63
N PRO A 55 7.38 -12.01 -8.90
CA PRO A 55 6.84 -11.34 -7.72
C PRO A 55 7.79 -11.48 -6.53
N LEU A 56 7.73 -10.53 -5.61
CA LEU A 56 8.37 -10.64 -4.30
C LEU A 56 7.61 -11.64 -3.43
N ASP A 57 8.30 -12.24 -2.46
CA ASP A 57 7.66 -13.12 -1.48
C ASP A 57 7.05 -12.30 -0.33
N SER A 58 7.78 -11.30 0.16
CA SER A 58 7.35 -10.55 1.34
C SER A 58 6.76 -9.18 1.02
N VAL A 59 5.62 -8.89 1.67
CA VAL A 59 4.97 -7.56 1.62
C VAL A 59 5.93 -6.47 2.11
N GLN A 60 6.73 -6.77 3.13
CA GLN A 60 7.67 -5.80 3.66
C GLN A 60 8.81 -5.46 2.69
N SER A 61 9.33 -6.44 1.94
CA SER A 61 10.35 -6.15 0.92
C SER A 61 9.81 -5.19 -0.14
N ALA A 62 8.54 -5.34 -0.55
CA ALA A 62 7.90 -4.38 -1.45
C ALA A 62 7.77 -3.00 -0.82
N LEU A 63 7.27 -2.90 0.43
CA LEU A 63 7.13 -1.63 1.15
C LEU A 63 8.47 -0.91 1.38
N ARG A 64 9.58 -1.64 1.57
CA ARG A 64 10.93 -1.05 1.71
C ARG A 64 11.48 -0.50 0.39
N ARG A 65 11.08 -1.06 -0.76
CA ARG A 65 11.49 -0.60 -2.10
C ARG A 65 10.60 0.52 -2.62
N ALA A 66 9.35 0.55 -2.19
CA ALA A 66 8.36 1.52 -2.60
C ALA A 66 8.65 2.93 -2.06
N GLY A 67 8.28 3.94 -2.84
CA GLY A 67 8.27 5.34 -2.41
C GLY A 67 6.92 6.00 -2.67
N PRO A 68 6.79 7.32 -2.40
CA PRO A 68 5.54 8.02 -2.61
C PRO A 68 5.03 7.90 -4.06
N GLY A 69 3.78 7.47 -4.20
CA GLY A 69 3.13 7.22 -5.49
C GLY A 69 3.20 5.78 -6.00
N THR A 70 4.02 4.91 -5.39
CA THR A 70 4.12 3.48 -5.74
C THR A 70 2.88 2.71 -5.30
N GLN A 71 2.47 1.72 -6.09
CA GLN A 71 1.49 0.71 -5.69
C GLN A 71 2.18 -0.61 -5.35
N VAL A 72 1.69 -1.29 -4.31
CA VAL A 72 2.09 -2.65 -3.93
C VAL A 72 0.86 -3.53 -4.08
N TRP A 73 0.87 -4.44 -5.04
CA TRP A 73 -0.21 -5.40 -5.31
C TRP A 73 0.14 -6.73 -4.67
N VAL A 74 -0.77 -7.24 -3.84
CA VAL A 74 -0.54 -8.45 -3.05
C VAL A 74 -1.56 -9.50 -3.47
N ALA A 75 -1.07 -10.65 -3.92
CA ALA A 75 -1.89 -11.79 -4.31
C ALA A 75 -2.62 -12.39 -3.10
N ASP A 76 -3.51 -13.34 -3.36
CA ASP A 76 -4.15 -14.13 -2.32
C ASP A 76 -3.13 -14.93 -1.50
N GLY A 77 -3.50 -15.19 -0.25
CA GLY A 77 -2.67 -15.91 0.69
C GLY A 77 -2.58 -15.24 2.05
N ILE A 78 -1.80 -15.87 2.92
CA ILE A 78 -1.57 -15.42 4.29
C ILE A 78 -0.14 -14.91 4.38
N TYR A 79 0.00 -13.66 4.78
CA TYR A 79 1.28 -12.99 4.96
C TYR A 79 1.48 -12.61 6.41
N GLN A 80 2.63 -12.96 6.96
CA GLN A 80 3.04 -12.61 8.32
C GLN A 80 4.14 -11.55 8.31
N PRO A 81 4.16 -10.63 9.28
CA PRO A 81 5.19 -9.61 9.37
C PRO A 81 6.53 -10.21 9.78
N GLN A 82 7.61 -9.68 9.21
CA GLN A 82 8.98 -10.09 9.52
C GLN A 82 9.78 -8.98 10.22
N GLU A 83 9.30 -7.74 10.19
CA GLU A 83 9.99 -6.62 10.86
C GLU A 83 9.73 -6.66 12.35
N THR A 84 10.82 -6.60 13.10
CA THR A 84 10.77 -6.56 14.56
C THR A 84 11.06 -5.14 15.05
N ARG A 85 10.23 -4.65 15.97
CA ARG A 85 10.35 -3.34 16.60
C ARG A 85 10.44 -3.47 18.12
N ALA A 86 11.30 -2.69 18.75
CA ALA A 86 11.37 -2.61 20.21
C ALA A 86 10.27 -1.66 20.73
N LEU A 87 9.52 -2.10 21.73
CA LEU A 87 8.41 -1.36 22.35
C LEU A 87 8.84 -0.50 23.54
N ASP A 88 9.91 -0.90 24.24
CA ASP A 88 10.31 -0.26 25.48
C ASP A 88 11.82 -0.36 25.73
N ALA A 89 12.28 0.31 26.78
CA ALA A 89 13.66 0.27 27.23
C ALA A 89 14.11 -1.12 27.73
N SER A 90 13.18 -2.05 27.92
CA SER A 90 13.43 -3.45 28.27
C SER A 90 13.55 -4.35 27.04
N LEU A 91 13.48 -3.76 25.83
CA LEU A 91 13.56 -4.45 24.54
C LEU A 91 12.47 -5.50 24.34
N THR A 92 11.28 -5.27 24.88
CA THR A 92 10.10 -6.06 24.48
C THR A 92 9.91 -5.89 22.98
N LEU A 93 9.87 -7.00 22.24
CA LEU A 93 9.80 -6.99 20.78
C LEU A 93 8.36 -7.19 20.31
N ALA A 94 8.02 -6.52 19.22
CA ALA A 94 6.79 -6.74 18.47
C ALA A 94 7.09 -6.92 16.99
N THR A 95 6.17 -7.55 16.27
CA THR A 95 6.25 -7.65 14.80
C THR A 95 5.08 -6.96 14.13
N SER A 96 5.35 -6.28 13.02
CA SER A 96 4.37 -5.51 12.26
C SER A 96 4.78 -5.39 10.80
N PHE A 97 3.82 -5.20 9.91
CA PHE A 97 4.07 -4.60 8.60
C PHE A 97 4.20 -3.10 8.79
N VAL A 98 5.37 -2.56 8.47
CA VAL A 98 5.67 -1.13 8.61
C VAL A 98 5.22 -0.42 7.34
N LEU A 99 4.24 0.47 7.46
CA LEU A 99 3.72 1.25 6.34
C LEU A 99 4.75 2.30 5.87
N THR A 100 4.75 2.58 4.57
CA THR A 100 5.65 3.52 3.92
C THR A 100 4.87 4.73 3.39
N ASP A 101 5.42 5.94 3.59
CA ASP A 101 4.83 7.21 3.17
C ASP A 101 4.44 7.22 1.67
N GLY A 102 3.20 7.61 1.39
CA GLY A 102 2.68 7.75 0.03
C GLY A 102 2.48 6.46 -0.77
N VAL A 103 2.61 5.29 -0.14
CA VAL A 103 2.43 3.99 -0.81
C VAL A 103 0.98 3.56 -0.79
N GLN A 104 0.53 2.95 -1.89
CA GLN A 104 -0.78 2.32 -2.00
C GLN A 104 -0.62 0.81 -1.89
N LEU A 105 -0.97 0.24 -0.74
CA LEU A 105 -0.96 -1.18 -0.47
C LEU A 105 -2.34 -1.76 -0.82
N LEU A 106 -2.38 -2.68 -1.77
CA LEU A 106 -3.62 -3.21 -2.37
C LEU A 106 -3.60 -4.74 -2.33
N GLY A 107 -4.58 -5.36 -1.68
CA GLY A 107 -4.83 -6.81 -1.65
C GLY A 107 -6.00 -7.19 -2.55
N GLY A 108 -6.32 -8.49 -2.61
CA GLY A 108 -7.45 -8.97 -3.39
C GLY A 108 -7.11 -9.45 -4.81
N PHE A 109 -5.82 -9.68 -5.11
CA PHE A 109 -5.34 -10.07 -6.43
C PHE A 109 -5.20 -11.58 -6.59
N ALA A 110 -5.47 -12.09 -7.78
CA ALA A 110 -5.24 -13.46 -8.20
C ALA A 110 -3.79 -13.71 -8.66
N GLY A 111 -3.06 -12.64 -8.99
CA GLY A 111 -1.66 -12.72 -9.43
C GLY A 111 -1.50 -12.74 -10.95
N TYR A 112 -2.45 -12.19 -11.71
CA TYR A 112 -2.34 -12.06 -13.16
C TYR A 112 -3.02 -10.80 -13.71
N GLU A 113 -3.59 -9.97 -12.84
CA GLU A 113 -4.27 -8.74 -13.22
C GLU A 113 -3.30 -7.69 -13.79
N GLU A 114 -3.80 -6.91 -14.74
CA GLU A 114 -3.08 -5.76 -15.32
C GLU A 114 -3.52 -4.43 -14.67
N SER A 115 -4.57 -4.46 -13.85
CA SER A 115 -5.08 -3.28 -13.15
C SER A 115 -5.82 -3.61 -11.85
N PRO A 116 -5.88 -2.69 -10.86
CA PRO A 116 -6.64 -2.93 -9.61
C PRO A 116 -8.15 -3.06 -9.81
N ALA A 117 -8.67 -2.68 -10.98
CA ALA A 117 -10.08 -2.75 -11.34
C ALA A 117 -10.52 -4.17 -11.74
N GLU A 118 -9.57 -5.05 -12.04
CA GLU A 118 -9.83 -6.46 -12.38
C GLU A 118 -10.04 -7.36 -11.17
N ARG A 119 -9.73 -6.88 -9.95
CA ARG A 119 -9.95 -7.59 -8.70
C ARG A 119 -11.41 -8.00 -8.56
N GLN A 120 -11.65 -9.30 -8.44
CA GLN A 120 -12.99 -9.86 -8.36
C GLN A 120 -13.51 -9.86 -6.91
N ARG A 121 -14.84 -9.80 -6.78
CA ARG A 121 -15.55 -9.93 -5.51
C ARG A 121 -16.70 -10.92 -5.66
N PHE A 122 -17.04 -11.60 -4.59
CA PHE A 122 -18.21 -12.49 -4.52
C PHE A 122 -18.75 -12.49 -3.09
N ASP A 123 -20.06 -12.73 -2.97
CA ASP A 123 -20.75 -12.88 -1.69
C ASP A 123 -20.20 -14.13 -0.99
N ARG A 124 -19.32 -13.92 0.00
CA ARG A 124 -18.54 -14.97 0.65
C ARG A 124 -19.35 -15.66 1.73
N ASP A 125 -20.20 -14.93 2.44
CA ASP A 125 -21.03 -15.45 3.53
C ASP A 125 -22.42 -15.94 3.07
N ASN A 126 -22.75 -15.77 1.78
CA ASN A 126 -24.02 -16.09 1.14
C ASN A 126 -25.22 -15.36 1.77
N ASN A 127 -25.01 -14.12 2.26
CA ASN A 127 -26.07 -13.30 2.83
C ASN A 127 -26.92 -12.57 1.77
N GLY A 128 -26.54 -12.66 0.48
CA GLY A 128 -27.21 -12.03 -0.66
C GLY A 128 -26.67 -10.64 -1.02
N VAL A 129 -25.62 -10.17 -0.37
CA VAL A 129 -24.93 -8.89 -0.59
C VAL A 129 -23.46 -9.19 -0.86
N VAL A 130 -22.84 -8.44 -1.77
CA VAL A 130 -21.38 -8.48 -1.93
C VAL A 130 -20.81 -7.28 -1.19
N GLU A 131 -20.24 -7.49 -0.01
CA GLU A 131 -19.63 -6.40 0.74
C GLU A 131 -18.34 -5.91 0.07
N ALA A 132 -17.97 -4.67 0.41
CA ALA A 132 -16.81 -4.04 -0.21
C ALA A 132 -15.48 -4.74 0.12
N TRP A 133 -15.41 -5.53 1.19
CA TRP A 133 -14.22 -6.26 1.62
C TRP A 133 -14.18 -7.71 1.14
N GLU A 134 -15.21 -8.21 0.46
CA GLU A 134 -15.30 -9.60 0.00
C GLU A 134 -14.62 -9.84 -1.35
N PHE A 135 -13.30 -9.72 -1.37
CA PHE A 135 -12.51 -10.07 -2.54
C PHE A 135 -12.46 -11.59 -2.77
N THR A 136 -12.58 -12.01 -4.02
CA THR A 136 -12.52 -13.43 -4.41
C THR A 136 -11.19 -14.07 -4.05
N HIS A 137 -10.11 -13.34 -4.26
CA HIS A 137 -8.74 -13.75 -3.99
C HIS A 137 -8.32 -13.11 -2.67
N GLU A 138 -8.68 -13.72 -1.55
CA GLU A 138 -8.48 -13.11 -0.23
C GLU A 138 -6.99 -12.98 0.14
N THR A 139 -6.58 -11.75 0.43
CA THR A 139 -5.26 -11.46 0.99
C THR A 139 -5.36 -11.20 2.49
N ILE A 140 -4.72 -12.05 3.29
CA ILE A 140 -4.75 -11.98 4.75
C ILE A 140 -3.40 -11.47 5.27
N LEU A 141 -3.40 -10.31 5.93
CA LEU A 141 -2.29 -9.86 6.75
C LEU A 141 -2.51 -10.37 8.17
N GLN A 142 -1.69 -11.33 8.59
CA GLN A 142 -1.83 -12.01 9.87
C GLN A 142 -0.72 -11.60 10.83
N GLY A 143 -1.08 -11.17 12.04
CA GLY A 143 -0.13 -10.94 13.12
C GLY A 143 0.68 -12.19 13.48
N SER A 144 1.88 -12.01 14.01
CA SER A 144 2.71 -13.13 14.45
C SER A 144 2.14 -13.80 15.70
N GLU A 145 2.22 -15.13 15.73
CA GLU A 145 1.89 -15.92 16.92
C GLU A 145 2.99 -15.85 18.00
N ASP A 146 4.24 -15.62 17.59
CA ASP A 146 5.41 -15.61 18.48
C ASP A 146 5.57 -14.25 19.17
N LEU A 147 5.58 -13.18 18.37
CA LEU A 147 5.77 -11.81 18.85
C LEU A 147 4.49 -11.02 18.61
N GLY A 148 3.79 -10.68 19.70
CA GLY A 148 2.60 -9.84 19.63
C GLY A 148 2.88 -8.45 19.03
N GLY A 149 1.82 -7.74 18.69
CA GLY A 149 1.92 -6.39 18.13
C GLY A 149 0.74 -6.06 17.26
N THR A 150 0.65 -4.80 16.88
CA THR A 150 -0.22 -4.35 15.79
C THR A 150 0.19 -5.00 14.46
N VAL A 151 -0.77 -5.45 13.64
CA VAL A 151 -0.46 -6.01 12.31
C VAL A 151 0.07 -4.94 11.36
N LEU A 152 -0.67 -3.84 11.15
CA LEU A 152 -0.25 -2.71 10.32
C LEU A 152 0.19 -1.52 11.18
N TRP A 153 1.47 -1.18 11.16
CA TRP A 153 2.03 -0.09 11.96
C TRP A 153 2.46 1.07 11.07
N GLY A 154 1.79 2.22 11.21
CA GLY A 154 2.12 3.44 10.47
C GLY A 154 3.13 4.36 11.16
N GLY A 155 3.56 4.05 12.38
CA GLY A 155 4.44 4.93 13.14
C GLY A 155 3.72 6.00 13.95
N GLN A 156 4.49 6.95 14.48
CA GLN A 156 4.03 7.97 15.44
C GLN A 156 3.93 9.37 14.84
N GLN A 157 4.22 9.53 13.55
CA GLN A 157 4.18 10.80 12.84
C GLN A 157 3.26 10.66 11.64
N ASP A 158 2.54 11.73 11.33
CA ASP A 158 1.66 11.77 10.17
C ASP A 158 2.47 11.60 8.88
N PHE A 159 1.88 10.87 7.93
CA PHE A 159 2.48 10.73 6.61
C PHE A 159 2.35 12.04 5.83
N LEU A 160 3.40 12.40 5.09
CA LEU A 160 3.43 13.57 4.22
C LEU A 160 2.55 13.34 2.98
N HIS A 161 2.55 12.11 2.46
CA HIS A 161 1.74 11.71 1.32
C HIS A 161 0.72 10.65 1.74
N ALA A 162 -0.43 10.66 1.08
CA ALA A 162 -1.53 9.77 1.44
C ALA A 162 -1.12 8.30 1.28
N VAL A 163 -1.25 7.52 2.35
CA VAL A 163 -1.07 6.06 2.35
C VAL A 163 -2.43 5.40 2.18
N LEU A 164 -2.56 4.50 1.21
CA LEU A 164 -3.78 3.75 0.97
C LEU A 164 -3.57 2.29 1.38
N ILE A 165 -4.51 1.74 2.14
CA ILE A 165 -4.63 0.32 2.43
C ILE A 165 -6.00 -0.14 1.93
N ASP A 166 -6.05 -1.09 1.00
CA ASP A 166 -7.28 -1.52 0.33
C ASP A 166 -7.32 -3.04 0.12
N GLY A 167 -8.39 -3.69 0.59
CA GLY A 167 -8.71 -5.06 0.19
C GLY A 167 -7.94 -6.13 0.94
N PHE A 168 -7.75 -5.94 2.25
CA PHE A 168 -7.11 -6.92 3.12
C PHE A 168 -8.07 -7.42 4.19
N THR A 169 -7.94 -8.69 4.52
CA THR A 169 -8.31 -9.20 5.84
C THR A 169 -7.13 -8.99 6.78
N ILE A 170 -7.32 -8.26 7.88
CA ILE A 170 -6.28 -7.94 8.87
C ILE A 170 -6.67 -8.63 10.18
N SER A 171 -5.84 -9.59 10.61
CA SER A 171 -6.19 -10.47 11.72
C SER A 171 -5.01 -10.89 12.59
N GLY A 172 -5.31 -11.42 13.79
CA GLY A 172 -4.30 -12.00 14.68
C GLY A 172 -3.39 -10.97 15.36
N GLY A 173 -3.67 -9.67 15.23
CA GLY A 173 -2.94 -8.62 15.91
C GLY A 173 -3.11 -8.69 17.43
N ARG A 174 -2.02 -8.48 18.18
CA ARG A 174 -1.97 -8.57 19.64
C ARG A 174 -1.21 -7.39 20.24
N ALA A 175 -1.78 -6.19 20.15
CA ALA A 175 -1.20 -4.95 20.68
C ALA A 175 -1.36 -4.85 22.21
N LEU A 176 -0.51 -5.59 22.94
CA LEU A 176 -0.53 -5.69 24.41
C LEU A 176 0.51 -4.81 25.11
N GLY A 177 1.31 -4.07 24.34
CA GLY A 177 2.30 -3.13 24.84
C GLY A 177 1.68 -1.97 25.64
N PHE A 178 2.52 -1.14 26.24
CA PHE A 178 2.05 0.05 26.96
C PHE A 178 1.90 1.26 26.04
N ALA A 179 1.17 2.29 26.50
CA ALA A 179 0.96 3.53 25.77
C ALA A 179 0.45 3.29 24.34
N GLN A 180 1.18 3.77 23.32
CA GLN A 180 0.78 3.67 21.91
C GLN A 180 0.96 2.25 21.35
N ASP A 181 1.83 1.43 21.94
CA ASP A 181 2.05 0.04 21.51
C ASP A 181 0.96 -0.92 21.99
N GLY A 182 0.06 -0.42 22.84
CA GLY A 182 -1.16 -1.10 23.26
C GLY A 182 -2.38 -0.78 22.41
N GLN A 183 -2.23 -0.02 21.32
CA GLN A 183 -3.35 0.49 20.52
C GLN A 183 -3.42 -0.18 19.15
N GLY A 184 -4.64 -0.42 18.64
CA GLY A 184 -4.84 -0.85 17.26
C GLY A 184 -4.27 -2.24 17.02
N GLY A 185 -4.95 -3.30 17.47
CA GLY A 185 -4.47 -4.67 17.27
C GLY A 185 -4.31 -5.00 15.78
N GLY A 186 -5.33 -4.71 14.98
CA GLY A 186 -5.24 -4.84 13.52
C GLY A 186 -4.39 -3.75 12.89
N ALA A 187 -4.74 -2.47 13.12
CA ALA A 187 -4.02 -1.35 12.53
C ALA A 187 -3.85 -0.16 13.48
N LEU A 188 -2.65 0.42 13.48
CA LEU A 188 -2.33 1.68 14.13
C LEU A 188 -1.94 2.69 13.05
N LEU A 189 -2.85 3.63 12.77
CA LEU A 189 -2.70 4.57 11.65
C LEU A 189 -2.44 5.99 12.19
N PRO A 190 -1.31 6.62 11.84
CA PRO A 190 -1.13 8.06 12.04
C PRO A 190 -2.01 8.83 11.05
N GLY A 191 -1.85 10.15 10.91
CA GLY A 191 -2.57 10.94 9.92
C GLY A 191 -2.22 10.61 8.47
N ASN A 192 -3.14 11.00 7.56
CA ASN A 192 -3.00 10.84 6.10
C ASN A 192 -3.02 9.39 5.61
N CYS A 193 -3.67 8.50 6.35
CA CYS A 193 -3.97 7.14 5.91
C CYS A 193 -5.43 7.02 5.46
N VAL A 194 -5.67 6.18 4.47
CA VAL A 194 -6.99 5.72 4.07
C VAL A 194 -7.00 4.21 4.15
N LEU A 195 -7.77 3.66 5.08
CA LEU A 195 -8.07 2.24 5.17
C LEU A 195 -9.44 2.02 4.54
N GLN A 196 -9.50 1.23 3.48
CA GLN A 196 -10.75 0.97 2.77
C GLN A 196 -10.96 -0.50 2.42
N ASN A 197 -12.22 -0.92 2.29
CA ASN A 197 -12.57 -2.23 1.76
C ASN A 197 -11.85 -3.39 2.48
N CYS A 198 -11.61 -3.24 3.78
CA CYS A 198 -10.89 -4.24 4.58
C CYS A 198 -11.81 -4.89 5.60
N LEU A 199 -11.49 -6.13 5.95
CA LEU A 199 -12.06 -6.83 7.10
C LEU A 199 -11.01 -6.83 8.22
N LEU A 200 -11.34 -6.25 9.38
CA LEU A 200 -10.50 -6.28 10.57
C LEU A 200 -11.16 -7.19 11.58
N THR A 201 -10.55 -8.35 11.85
CA THR A 201 -11.17 -9.38 12.70
C THR A 201 -10.17 -10.18 13.52
N GLY A 202 -10.59 -10.65 14.69
CA GLY A 202 -9.77 -11.48 15.57
C GLY A 202 -8.53 -10.75 16.09
N ASN A 203 -8.59 -9.42 16.24
CA ASN A 203 -7.49 -8.62 16.77
C ASN A 203 -7.74 -8.26 18.24
N LEU A 204 -6.67 -8.22 19.03
CA LEU A 204 -6.68 -7.92 20.45
C LEU A 204 -5.74 -6.73 20.74
N ALA A 205 -6.23 -5.74 21.49
CA ALA A 205 -5.41 -4.62 21.94
C ALA A 205 -5.75 -4.17 23.37
N ARG A 206 -4.93 -3.32 23.99
CA ARG A 206 -5.36 -2.58 25.18
C ARG A 206 -6.32 -1.44 24.85
N GLN A 207 -6.28 -0.90 23.63
CA GLN A 207 -7.22 0.13 23.18
C GLN A 207 -7.46 -0.04 21.67
N GLY A 208 -8.72 -0.06 21.24
CA GLY A 208 -9.07 -0.22 19.82
C GLY A 208 -8.57 -1.54 19.24
N GLY A 209 -9.23 -2.66 19.58
CA GLY A 209 -8.85 -4.01 19.14
C GLY A 209 -8.61 -4.11 17.64
N GLY A 210 -9.55 -3.60 16.82
CA GLY A 210 -9.42 -3.60 15.37
C GLY A 210 -8.47 -2.51 14.85
N VAL A 211 -8.79 -1.24 15.11
CA VAL A 211 -8.05 -0.08 14.56
C VAL A 211 -7.93 1.04 15.58
N ALA A 212 -6.78 1.72 15.59
CA ALA A 212 -6.54 2.96 16.29
C ALA A 212 -6.04 4.04 15.32
N LEU A 213 -6.66 5.22 15.38
CA LEU A 213 -6.30 6.40 14.57
C LEU A 213 -5.64 7.43 15.47
N LEU A 214 -4.38 7.79 15.19
CA LEU A 214 -3.62 8.78 15.97
C LEU A 214 -3.70 10.20 15.37
N GLY A 215 -4.14 10.30 14.11
CA GLY A 215 -4.25 11.55 13.37
C GLY A 215 -5.41 11.54 12.38
N PRO A 216 -5.49 12.53 11.48
CA PRO A 216 -6.57 12.67 10.50
C PRO A 216 -6.46 11.58 9.41
N SER A 217 -7.03 10.41 9.71
CA SER A 217 -7.10 9.26 8.81
C SER A 217 -8.54 8.78 8.64
N THR A 218 -8.81 8.14 7.52
CA THR A 218 -10.16 7.70 7.16
C THR A 218 -10.24 6.19 7.12
N VAL A 219 -11.27 5.63 7.76
CA VAL A 219 -11.68 4.23 7.63
C VAL A 219 -13.03 4.22 6.93
N ARG A 220 -13.16 3.53 5.78
CA ARG A 220 -14.41 3.50 5.02
C ARG A 220 -14.63 2.17 4.31
N ASN A 221 -15.88 1.74 4.20
CA ASN A 221 -16.23 0.47 3.57
C ASN A 221 -15.51 -0.74 4.20
N CYS A 222 -15.14 -0.64 5.48
CA CYS A 222 -14.50 -1.72 6.22
C CYS A 222 -15.51 -2.38 7.15
N ALA A 223 -15.34 -3.67 7.41
CA ALA A 223 -15.93 -4.34 8.55
C ALA A 223 -14.88 -4.43 9.67
N VAL A 224 -15.25 -4.02 10.88
CA VAL A 224 -14.45 -4.16 12.10
C VAL A 224 -15.29 -5.01 13.05
N VAL A 225 -14.99 -6.29 13.13
CA VAL A 225 -15.82 -7.30 13.80
C VAL A 225 -14.97 -8.29 14.58
N ASP A 226 -15.47 -8.78 15.70
CA ASP A 226 -14.78 -9.77 16.54
C ASP A 226 -13.38 -9.33 16.98
N ASN A 227 -13.21 -8.04 17.34
CA ASN A 227 -11.98 -7.54 17.92
C ASN A 227 -12.18 -7.23 19.41
N GLU A 228 -11.16 -7.57 20.19
CA GLU A 228 -11.22 -7.49 21.64
C GLU A 228 -10.33 -6.38 22.18
N VAL A 229 -10.77 -5.80 23.29
CA VAL A 229 -9.97 -4.92 24.12
C VAL A 229 -9.73 -5.63 25.46
N THR A 230 -8.49 -5.63 25.95
CA THR A 230 -8.17 -6.29 27.22
C THR A 230 -8.95 -5.66 28.38
N ALA A 231 -9.17 -6.41 29.47
CA ALA A 231 -9.91 -5.92 30.63
C ALA A 231 -9.29 -4.66 31.28
N GLU A 232 -7.96 -4.50 31.17
CA GLU A 232 -7.23 -3.29 31.60
C GLU A 232 -7.47 -2.07 30.69
N GLY A 233 -8.03 -2.30 29.50
CA GLY A 233 -8.25 -1.38 28.41
C GLY A 233 -9.66 -0.79 28.29
N SER A 234 -10.55 -1.08 29.25
CA SER A 234 -12.01 -0.81 29.21
C SER A 234 -12.47 0.66 29.07
N LEU A 235 -11.57 1.58 28.70
CA LEU A 235 -11.89 2.93 28.24
C LEU A 235 -11.91 3.08 26.71
N GLY A 236 -11.52 2.06 25.95
CA GLY A 236 -11.61 2.04 24.48
C GLY A 236 -12.66 1.04 24.00
N CYS A 237 -13.58 1.46 23.13
CA CYS A 237 -14.56 0.57 22.52
C CYS A 237 -13.85 -0.56 21.77
N GLY A 238 -14.04 -1.81 22.22
CA GLY A 238 -13.88 -2.98 21.36
C GLY A 238 -15.03 -2.97 20.34
N GLY A 239 -14.69 -3.19 19.08
CA GLY A 239 -15.62 -3.26 17.96
C GLY A 239 -15.58 -4.64 17.34
#